data_AF-A0A316Q350-F1
#
_entry.id   AF-A0A316Q350-F1
#
_cell.length_a   1.000
_cell.length_b   1.000
_cell.length_c   1.000
_cell.angle_alpha   90.00
_cell.angle_beta   90.00
_cell.angle_gamma   90.00
#
_symmetry.space_group_name_H-M   'P 1'
#
loop_
_entity.id
_entity.type
_entity.pdbx_description
1 polymer ?
#
loop_
_entity_poly.entity_id
_entity_poly.type
_entity_poly.pdbx_seq_one_letter_code
_entity_poly.pdbx_strand_id
1 'polypeptide(L)'
;MVIHMAKKEKETKVKITWKEIKRQKFLLICSALFVIYGIMFYYLPLGGWIMAFQNYKPKDGLLHSAFVGLDKFKFLFTDAVFLRVIRNTLAMGVLNLVTSFIMAIVFAILLNEITSRIWKKSVQTISYLPHFLSWIIVTGIMHDALSTTGIINEILMKLHLINTEINFFAHQEYFWPIVAFA
;
A
#
# COMPACT_ATOMS: atom_id res chain seq x y z
N MET A 1 25.80 -41.45 8.90
CA MET A 1 25.49 -40.54 10.03
C MET A 1 26.75 -39.72 10.32
N VAL A 2 26.96 -38.59 9.62
CA VAL A 2 28.11 -37.70 9.85
C VAL A 2 27.54 -36.35 10.28
N ILE A 3 27.62 -36.10 11.57
CA ILE A 3 27.19 -34.86 12.21
C ILE A 3 28.24 -33.80 11.85
N HIS A 4 27.94 -32.94 10.87
CA HIS A 4 28.74 -31.75 10.61
C HIS A 4 28.59 -30.81 11.80
N MET A 5 29.62 -30.75 12.65
CA MET A 5 29.72 -29.75 13.71
C MET A 5 29.85 -28.36 13.09
N ALA A 6 28.77 -27.57 13.22
CA ALA A 6 28.78 -26.16 12.87
C ALA A 6 29.83 -25.42 13.70
N LYS A 7 30.87 -24.92 13.02
CA LYS A 7 31.88 -24.05 13.60
C LYS A 7 31.22 -22.73 14.00
N LYS A 8 31.10 -22.49 15.31
CA LYS A 8 30.60 -21.23 15.88
C LYS A 8 31.51 -20.09 15.43
N GLU A 9 31.05 -19.24 14.51
CA GLU A 9 31.72 -17.98 14.19
C GLU A 9 31.77 -17.13 15.45
N LYS A 10 32.98 -16.82 15.92
CA LYS A 10 33.17 -15.84 17.00
C LYS A 10 32.88 -14.46 16.41
N GLU A 11 31.72 -13.90 16.77
CA GLU A 11 31.42 -12.49 16.53
C GLU A 11 32.52 -11.62 17.16
N THR A 12 33.38 -11.05 16.30
CA THR A 12 34.41 -10.12 16.74
C THR A 12 33.71 -8.85 17.20
N LYS A 13 33.49 -8.69 18.51
CA LYS A 13 32.91 -7.48 19.09
C LYS A 13 33.79 -6.28 18.73
N VAL A 14 33.39 -5.51 17.71
CA VAL A 14 34.06 -4.28 17.31
C VAL A 14 33.99 -3.32 18.49
N LYS A 15 35.09 -3.14 19.21
CA LYS A 15 35.16 -2.19 20.33
C LYS A 15 35.11 -0.78 19.74
N ILE A 16 33.97 -0.10 19.88
CA ILE A 16 33.81 1.30 19.49
C ILE A 16 34.78 2.12 20.34
N THR A 17 35.88 2.54 19.72
CA THR A 17 36.94 3.31 20.37
C THR A 17 36.75 4.79 19.99
N TRP A 18 37.03 5.72 20.89
CA TRP A 18 36.90 7.17 20.64
C TRP A 18 37.70 7.67 19.42
N LYS A 19 38.81 7.00 19.08
CA LYS A 19 39.57 7.22 17.85
C LYS A 19 38.76 6.90 16.59
N GLU A 20 37.93 5.86 16.64
CA GLU A 20 37.06 5.41 15.55
C GLU A 20 35.90 6.38 15.33
N ILE A 21 35.30 6.87 16.41
CA ILE A 21 34.26 7.92 16.36
C ILE A 21 34.82 9.21 15.73
N LYS A 22 36.06 9.60 16.07
CA LYS A 22 36.72 10.76 15.43
C LYS A 22 37.04 10.50 13.94
N ARG A 23 37.36 9.26 13.56
CA ARG A 23 37.62 8.85 12.17
C ARG A 23 36.35 8.82 11.33
N GLN A 24 35.22 8.42 11.92
CA GLN A 24 33.92 8.29 11.26
C GLN A 24 33.00 9.51 11.46
N LYS A 25 33.53 10.67 11.87
CA LYS A 25 32.72 11.89 12.13
C LYS A 25 31.76 12.24 11.01
N PHE A 26 32.21 12.13 9.75
CA PHE A 26 31.37 12.43 8.60
C PHE A 26 30.17 11.48 8.52
N LEU A 27 30.39 10.17 8.66
CA LEU A 27 29.32 9.15 8.68
C LEU A 27 28.37 9.36 9.87
N LEU A 28 28.90 9.72 11.04
CA LEU A 28 28.10 10.02 12.24
C LEU A 28 27.25 11.28 12.06
N ILE A 29 27.77 12.32 11.42
CA ILE A 29 27.01 13.55 11.12
C ILE A 29 25.91 13.24 10.09
N CYS A 30 26.23 12.53 9.01
CA CYS A 30 25.22 12.11 8.02
C CYS A 30 24.13 11.25 8.66
N SER A 31 24.51 10.27 9.48
CA SER A 31 23.56 9.44 10.23
C SER A 31 22.73 10.27 11.20
N ALA A 32 23.33 11.21 11.93
CA ALA A 32 22.61 12.09 12.84
C ALA A 32 21.57 12.94 12.10
N LEU A 33 21.86 13.45 10.90
CA LEU A 33 20.87 14.19 10.09
C LEU A 33 19.66 13.31 9.72
N PHE A 34 19.89 12.06 9.30
CA PHE A 34 18.79 11.12 9.03
C PHE A 34 18.00 10.77 10.29
N VAL A 35 18.66 10.61 11.44
CA VAL A 35 18.00 10.33 12.71
C VAL A 35 17.16 11.53 13.16
N ILE A 36 17.70 12.75 13.09
CA ILE A 36 16.96 13.98 13.43
C ILE A 36 15.74 14.13 12.51
N TYR A 37 15.91 13.91 11.21
CA TYR A 37 14.80 13.88 10.25
C TYR A 37 13.75 12.84 10.64
N GLY A 38 14.18 11.62 10.98
CA GLY A 38 13.32 10.55 11.46
C GLY A 38 12.51 10.96 12.69
N ILE A 39 13.17 11.55 13.69
CA ILE A 39 12.51 12.00 14.92
C ILE A 39 11.48 13.11 14.62
N MET A 40 11.87 14.11 13.82
CA MET A 40 11.03 15.28 13.57
C MET A 40 9.80 14.94 12.71
N PHE A 41 9.92 14.06 11.72
CA PHE A 41 8.83 13.76 10.78
C PHE A 41 8.08 12.46 11.08
N TYR A 42 8.70 11.47 11.73
CA TYR A 42 8.01 10.21 12.04
C TYR A 42 7.60 10.11 13.50
N TYR A 43 8.43 10.52 14.46
CA TYR A 43 8.13 10.35 15.89
C TYR A 43 7.32 11.49 16.49
N LEU A 44 7.62 12.74 16.11
CA LEU A 44 6.91 13.91 16.63
C LEU A 44 5.40 13.87 16.31
N PRO A 45 4.95 13.50 15.09
CA PRO A 45 3.52 13.36 14.80
C PRO A 45 2.80 12.27 15.62
N LEU A 46 3.51 11.26 16.14
CA LEU A 46 2.92 10.22 17.00
C LEU A 46 2.38 10.80 18.31
N GLY A 47 2.95 11.91 18.79
CA GLY A 47 2.40 12.63 19.94
C GLY A 47 0.95 13.07 19.73
N GLY A 48 0.56 13.33 18.46
CA GLY A 48 -0.81 13.66 18.09
C GLY A 48 -1.80 12.51 18.29
N TRP A 49 -1.36 11.27 18.45
CA TRP A 49 -2.25 10.13 18.71
C TRP A 49 -3.02 10.27 20.03
N ILE A 50 -2.55 11.11 20.95
CA ILE A 50 -3.28 11.44 22.18
C ILE A 50 -4.68 12.01 21.90
N MET A 51 -4.88 12.65 20.73
CA MET A 51 -6.19 13.15 20.28
C MET A 51 -7.25 12.06 20.21
N ALA A 52 -6.87 10.81 19.93
CA ALA A 52 -7.82 9.69 19.87
C ALA A 52 -8.43 9.36 21.25
N PHE A 53 -7.74 9.72 22.33
CA PHE A 53 -8.16 9.48 23.71
C PHE A 53 -8.76 10.73 24.37
N GLN A 54 -8.82 11.85 23.65
CA GLN A 54 -9.36 13.11 24.11
C GLN A 54 -10.64 13.45 23.35
N ASN A 55 -11.54 14.23 23.96
CA ASN A 55 -12.62 14.87 23.22
C ASN A 55 -12.08 16.10 22.48
N TYR A 56 -11.17 15.85 21.54
CA TYR A 56 -10.45 16.88 20.82
C TYR A 56 -11.39 17.75 20.00
N LYS A 57 -11.35 19.06 20.26
CA LYS A 57 -11.97 20.08 19.41
C LYS A 57 -10.87 20.96 18.85
N PRO A 58 -10.79 21.17 17.52
CA PRO A 58 -9.75 22.01 16.92
C PRO A 58 -9.65 23.42 17.55
N LYS A 59 -10.77 23.95 18.03
CA LYS A 59 -10.87 25.26 18.69
C LYS A 59 -10.11 25.32 20.04
N ASP A 60 -10.10 24.22 20.79
CA ASP A 60 -9.58 24.19 22.17
C ASP A 60 -8.10 23.74 22.22
N GLY A 61 -7.59 23.22 21.09
CA GLY A 61 -6.21 22.73 20.97
C GLY A 61 -5.97 21.41 21.69
N LEU A 62 -4.74 20.88 21.53
CA LEU A 62 -4.35 19.55 22.02
C LEU A 62 -4.27 19.46 23.55
N LEU A 63 -3.94 20.57 24.22
CA LEU A 63 -3.63 20.58 25.66
C LEU A 63 -4.84 20.88 26.56
N HIS A 64 -5.93 21.44 26.02
CA HIS A 64 -7.13 21.80 26.80
C HIS A 64 -8.31 20.83 26.58
N SER A 65 -8.14 19.83 25.73
CA SER A 65 -9.19 18.86 25.43
C SER A 65 -9.34 17.83 26.55
N ALA A 66 -10.56 17.61 27.03
CA ALA A 66 -10.84 16.66 28.11
C ALA A 66 -10.46 15.23 27.69
N PHE A 67 -9.72 14.52 28.56
CA PHE A 67 -9.35 13.12 28.33
C PHE A 67 -10.56 12.21 28.58
N VAL A 68 -10.99 11.49 27.55
CA VAL A 68 -12.17 10.59 27.58
C VAL A 68 -11.77 9.10 27.46
N GLY A 69 -10.46 8.80 27.54
CA GLY A 69 -9.96 7.44 27.50
C GLY A 69 -10.40 6.70 26.23
N LEU A 70 -11.12 5.59 26.40
CA LEU A 70 -11.51 4.70 25.30
C LEU A 70 -12.93 4.97 24.75
N ASP A 71 -13.60 6.02 25.18
CA ASP A 71 -15.00 6.25 24.82
C ASP A 71 -15.21 6.45 23.31
N LYS A 72 -14.25 7.09 22.62
CA LYS A 72 -14.26 7.22 21.16
C LYS A 72 -14.16 5.86 20.46
N PHE A 73 -13.32 4.95 20.98
CA PHE A 73 -13.19 3.60 20.44
C PHE A 73 -14.46 2.79 20.66
N LYS A 74 -15.07 2.83 21.86
CA LYS A 74 -16.35 2.16 22.13
C LYS A 74 -17.46 2.64 21.19
N PHE A 75 -17.53 3.95 20.97
CA PHE A 75 -18.47 4.54 20.01
C PHE A 75 -18.24 4.00 18.59
N LEU A 76 -17.01 4.03 18.09
CA LEU A 76 -16.66 3.51 16.77
C LEU A 76 -17.01 2.03 16.61
N PHE A 77 -16.68 1.19 17.59
CA PHE A 77 -16.97 -0.25 17.52
C PHE A 77 -18.46 -0.60 17.70
N THR A 78 -19.28 0.33 18.18
CA THR A 78 -20.75 0.15 18.25
C THR A 78 -21.44 0.57 16.95
N ASP A 79 -20.75 1.33 16.09
CA ASP A 79 -21.29 1.77 14.80
C ASP A 79 -21.21 0.65 13.74
N ALA A 80 -22.38 0.21 13.27
CA ALA A 80 -22.51 -0.79 12.23
C ALA A 80 -21.90 -0.37 10.89
N VAL A 81 -21.85 0.93 10.59
CA VAL A 81 -21.22 1.46 9.38
C VAL A 81 -19.71 1.31 9.48
N PHE A 82 -19.12 1.67 10.62
CA PHE A 82 -17.69 1.53 10.87
C PHE A 82 -17.24 0.06 10.77
N LEU A 83 -17.97 -0.86 11.40
CA LEU A 83 -17.68 -2.30 11.31
C LEU A 83 -17.77 -2.82 9.87
N ARG A 84 -18.75 -2.35 9.09
CA ARG A 84 -18.87 -2.68 7.66
C ARG A 84 -17.68 -2.17 6.86
N VAL A 85 -17.23 -0.94 7.12
CA VAL A 85 -16.07 -0.35 6.45
C VAL A 85 -14.81 -1.14 6.77
N ILE A 86 -14.54 -1.48 8.04
CA ILE A 86 -13.40 -2.32 8.42
C ILE A 86 -13.42 -3.65 7.67
N ARG A 87 -14.56 -4.35 7.70
CA ARG A 87 -14.70 -5.65 7.01
C ARG A 87 -14.43 -5.49 5.51
N ASN A 88 -15.00 -4.47 4.89
CA ASN A 88 -14.81 -4.23 3.46
C ASN A 88 -13.36 -3.85 3.14
N THR A 89 -12.69 -3.01 3.94
CA THR A 89 -11.27 -2.67 3.78
C THR A 89 -10.38 -3.90 3.91
N LEU A 90 -10.64 -4.77 4.89
CA LEU A 90 -9.91 -6.03 5.03
C LEU A 90 -10.15 -6.95 3.83
N ALA A 91 -11.39 -7.10 3.40
CA ALA A 91 -11.72 -7.92 2.23
C ALA A 91 -11.08 -7.38 0.95
N MET A 92 -11.09 -6.06 0.72
CA MET A 92 -10.39 -5.42 -0.39
C MET A 92 -8.87 -5.65 -0.31
N GLY A 93 -8.29 -5.51 0.87
CA GLY A 93 -6.86 -5.76 1.09
C GLY A 93 -6.46 -7.20 0.79
N VAL A 94 -7.26 -8.17 1.24
CA VAL A 94 -7.03 -9.60 0.96
C VAL A 94 -7.20 -9.90 -0.53
N LEU A 95 -8.27 -9.38 -1.15
CA LEU A 95 -8.52 -9.56 -2.58
C LEU A 95 -7.38 -9.01 -3.43
N ASN A 96 -6.94 -7.77 -3.14
CA ASN A 96 -5.81 -7.16 -3.84
C ASN A 96 -4.52 -7.96 -3.62
N LEU A 97 -4.23 -8.36 -2.38
CA LEU A 97 -3.05 -9.16 -2.06
C LEU A 97 -3.02 -10.47 -2.86
N VAL A 98 -4.12 -11.22 -2.86
CA VAL A 98 -4.20 -12.52 -3.55
C VAL A 98 -4.12 -12.34 -5.06
N THR A 99 -4.90 -11.43 -5.64
CA THR A 99 -4.91 -11.22 -7.09
C THR A 99 -3.57 -10.68 -7.59
N SER A 100 -3.01 -9.66 -6.94
CA SER A 100 -1.71 -9.09 -7.31
C SER A 100 -0.59 -10.12 -7.19
N PHE A 101 -0.61 -10.94 -6.14
CA PHE A 101 0.40 -11.99 -5.94
C PHE A 101 0.32 -13.06 -7.03
N ILE A 102 -0.87 -13.60 -7.29
CA ILE A 102 -1.08 -14.62 -8.32
C ILE A 102 -0.72 -14.05 -9.69
N MET A 103 -1.18 -12.85 -10.02
CA MET A 103 -0.87 -12.20 -11.30
C MET A 103 0.62 -11.93 -11.47
N ALA A 104 1.33 -11.50 -10.42
CA ALA A 104 2.77 -11.30 -10.48
C ALA A 104 3.53 -12.61 -10.78
N ILE A 105 3.12 -13.73 -10.16
CA ILE A 105 3.71 -15.05 -10.42
C ILE A 105 3.41 -15.51 -11.84
N VAL A 106 2.16 -15.45 -12.26
CA VAL A 106 1.75 -15.84 -13.61
C VAL A 106 2.51 -15.02 -14.65
N PHE A 107 2.58 -13.71 -14.47
CA PHE A 107 3.32 -12.81 -15.34
C PHE A 107 4.82 -13.14 -15.36
N ALA A 108 5.44 -13.44 -14.21
CA ALA A 108 6.85 -13.82 -14.14
C ALA A 108 7.13 -15.13 -14.90
N ILE A 109 6.24 -16.13 -14.80
CA ILE A 109 6.35 -17.40 -15.54
C ILE A 109 6.18 -17.15 -17.04
N LEU A 110 5.14 -16.43 -17.46
CA LEU A 110 4.91 -16.07 -18.86
C LEU A 110 6.12 -15.35 -19.47
N LEU A 111 6.70 -14.42 -18.72
CA LEU A 111 7.87 -13.67 -19.14
C LEU A 111 9.15 -14.50 -19.17
N ASN A 112 9.22 -15.56 -18.35
CA ASN A 112 10.32 -16.51 -18.38
C ASN A 112 10.30 -17.39 -19.63
N GLU A 113 9.10 -17.79 -20.08
CA GLU A 113 8.90 -18.63 -21.27
C GLU A 113 9.29 -17.93 -22.58
N ILE A 114 9.29 -16.60 -22.60
CA ILE A 114 9.72 -15.83 -23.77
C ILE A 114 11.23 -16.00 -23.98
N THR A 115 11.58 -16.84 -24.94
CA THR A 115 12.97 -17.15 -25.31
C THR A 115 13.64 -15.98 -26.08
N SER A 116 12.87 -15.22 -26.86
CA SER A 116 13.42 -14.09 -27.62
C SER A 116 13.66 -12.86 -26.75
N ARG A 117 14.92 -12.41 -26.73
CA ARG A 117 15.37 -11.27 -25.91
C ARG A 117 14.71 -9.94 -26.28
N ILE A 118 14.39 -9.73 -27.56
CA ILE A 118 13.73 -8.50 -28.04
C ILE A 118 12.29 -8.46 -27.53
N TRP A 119 11.54 -9.55 -27.72
CA TRP A 119 10.16 -9.66 -27.26
C TRP A 119 10.04 -9.56 -25.74
N LYS A 120 10.95 -10.20 -25.00
CA LYS A 120 10.99 -10.12 -23.53
C LYS A 120 11.17 -8.69 -23.04
N LYS A 121 12.08 -7.92 -23.67
CA LYS A 121 12.32 -6.51 -23.31
C LYS A 121 11.12 -5.62 -23.65
N SER A 122 10.48 -5.83 -24.80
CA SER A 122 9.29 -5.08 -25.20
C SER A 122 8.12 -5.29 -24.24
N VAL A 123 7.81 -6.54 -23.91
CA VAL A 123 6.73 -6.88 -22.95
C VAL A 123 7.01 -6.26 -21.59
N GLN A 124 8.24 -6.38 -21.07
CA GLN A 124 8.63 -5.71 -19.82
C GLN A 124 8.39 -4.21 -19.87
N THR A 125 8.81 -3.54 -20.95
CA THR A 125 8.72 -2.09 -21.05
C THR A 125 7.26 -1.63 -21.04
N ILE A 126 6.39 -2.32 -21.79
CA ILE A 126 4.95 -2.03 -21.83
C ILE A 126 4.29 -2.33 -20.47
N SER A 127 4.61 -3.47 -19.86
CA SER A 127 4.02 -3.86 -18.57
C SER A 127 4.48 -3.00 -17.39
N TYR A 128 5.68 -2.41 -17.45
CA TYR A 128 6.14 -1.45 -16.44
C TYR A 128 5.61 -0.03 -16.65
N LEU A 129 5.14 0.31 -17.86
CA LEU A 129 4.62 1.64 -18.18
C LEU A 129 3.53 2.13 -17.20
N PRO A 130 2.52 1.32 -16.80
CA PRO A 130 1.46 1.77 -15.90
C PRO A 130 1.98 2.24 -14.53
N HIS A 131 3.06 1.65 -14.02
CA HIS A 131 3.65 2.04 -12.73
C HIS A 131 4.25 3.46 -12.76
N PHE A 132 4.55 3.99 -13.95
CA PHE A 132 5.01 5.38 -14.10
C PHE A 132 3.85 6.39 -14.12
N LEU A 133 2.60 5.94 -14.30
CA LEU A 133 1.43 6.81 -14.27
C LEU A 133 1.01 7.11 -12.84
N SER A 134 0.59 8.34 -12.58
CA SER A 134 -0.01 8.71 -11.29
C SER A 134 -1.29 7.92 -11.06
N TRP A 135 -1.50 7.46 -9.81
CA TRP A 135 -2.72 6.75 -9.43
C TRP A 135 -3.98 7.53 -9.77
N ILE A 136 -3.96 8.87 -9.65
CA ILE A 136 -5.10 9.74 -9.98
C ILE A 136 -5.46 9.64 -11.46
N ILE A 137 -4.46 9.58 -12.35
CA ILE A 137 -4.69 9.45 -13.80
C ILE A 137 -5.26 8.07 -14.11
N VAL A 138 -4.68 7.02 -13.51
CA VAL A 138 -5.15 5.63 -13.70
C VAL A 138 -6.61 5.49 -13.26
N THR A 139 -6.97 6.03 -12.10
CA THR A 139 -8.37 6.01 -11.62
C THR A 139 -9.30 6.80 -12.54
N GLY A 140 -8.84 7.90 -13.14
CA GLY A 140 -9.62 8.67 -14.11
C GLY A 140 -9.88 7.89 -15.41
N ILE A 141 -8.84 7.29 -15.98
CA ILE A 141 -8.96 6.43 -17.17
C ILE A 141 -9.91 5.26 -16.89
N MET A 142 -9.80 4.63 -15.73
CA MET A 142 -10.67 3.52 -15.35
C MET A 142 -12.12 3.98 -15.14
N HIS A 143 -12.33 5.14 -14.52
CA HIS A 143 -13.65 5.73 -14.36
C HIS A 143 -14.31 6.05 -15.71
N ASP A 144 -13.56 6.65 -16.63
CA ASP A 144 -14.07 6.98 -17.97
C ASP A 144 -14.35 5.72 -18.79
N ALA A 145 -13.47 4.71 -18.71
CA ALA A 145 -13.63 3.44 -19.41
C ALA A 145 -14.84 2.63 -18.92
N LEU A 146 -15.11 2.65 -17.61
CA LEU A 146 -16.25 2.00 -16.95
C LEU A 146 -17.50 2.89 -16.84
N SER A 147 -17.48 4.10 -17.42
CA SER A 147 -18.66 4.95 -17.46
C SER A 147 -19.75 4.33 -18.33
N THR A 148 -21.00 4.80 -18.18
CA THR A 148 -22.13 4.29 -18.99
C THR A 148 -21.87 4.44 -20.49
N THR A 149 -21.24 5.55 -20.90
CA THR A 149 -20.80 5.82 -22.29
C THR A 149 -19.33 5.46 -22.54
N GLY A 150 -18.74 4.63 -21.68
CA GLY A 150 -17.33 4.28 -21.70
C GLY A 150 -17.00 3.22 -22.75
N ILE A 151 -15.72 3.13 -23.10
CA ILE A 151 -15.21 2.18 -24.11
C ILE A 151 -15.54 0.72 -23.78
N ILE A 152 -15.63 0.36 -22.49
CA ILE A 152 -15.96 -1.01 -22.07
C ILE A 152 -17.41 -1.34 -22.43
N ASN A 153 -18.35 -0.43 -22.18
CA ASN A 153 -19.74 -0.63 -22.59
C ASN A 153 -19.87 -0.70 -24.12
N GLU A 154 -19.18 0.17 -24.86
CA GLU A 154 -19.19 0.12 -26.33
C GLU A 154 -18.69 -1.22 -26.88
N ILE A 155 -17.58 -1.75 -26.33
CA ILE A 155 -17.02 -3.03 -26.76
C ILE A 155 -17.98 -4.18 -26.42
N LEU A 156 -18.54 -4.20 -25.21
CA LEU A 156 -19.48 -5.25 -24.79
C LEU A 156 -20.77 -5.25 -25.64
N MET A 157 -21.28 -4.06 -25.99
CA MET A 157 -22.43 -3.90 -26.91
C MET A 157 -22.10 -4.40 -28.32
N LYS A 158 -20.92 -4.04 -28.87
CA LYS A 158 -20.48 -4.50 -30.21
C LYS A 158 -20.29 -6.01 -30.28
N LEU A 159 -19.82 -6.61 -29.19
CA LEU A 159 -19.67 -8.07 -29.06
C LEU A 159 -21.00 -8.79 -28.78
N HIS A 160 -22.12 -8.07 -28.70
CA HIS A 160 -23.46 -8.60 -28.37
C HIS A 160 -23.50 -9.37 -27.04
N LEU A 161 -22.60 -9.04 -26.10
CA LEU A 161 -22.55 -9.64 -24.76
C LEU A 161 -23.56 -8.98 -23.80
N ILE A 162 -23.96 -7.75 -24.11
CA ILE A 162 -24.96 -6.97 -23.38
C ILE A 162 -25.88 -6.26 -24.38
N ASN A 163 -27.15 -6.06 -24.00
CA ASN A 163 -28.15 -5.39 -24.83
C ASN A 163 -28.43 -3.95 -24.39
N THR A 164 -27.96 -3.58 -23.19
CA THR A 164 -28.15 -2.26 -22.58
C THR A 164 -26.87 -1.86 -21.86
N GLU A 165 -26.54 -0.57 -21.89
CA GLU A 165 -25.39 0.00 -21.20
C GLU A 165 -25.45 -0.28 -19.70
N ILE A 166 -24.34 -0.73 -19.11
CA ILE A 166 -24.24 -1.04 -17.70
C ILE A 166 -23.61 0.15 -16.98
N ASN A 167 -24.30 0.66 -15.96
CA ASN A 167 -23.68 1.60 -15.03
C ASN A 167 -22.90 0.83 -13.96
N PHE A 168 -21.62 0.57 -14.25
CA PHE A 168 -20.74 -0.23 -13.39
C PHE A 168 -20.60 0.33 -11.96
N PHE A 169 -20.78 1.64 -11.78
CA PHE A 169 -20.68 2.29 -10.47
C PHE A 169 -22.01 2.32 -9.69
N ALA A 170 -23.14 2.09 -10.35
CA ALA A 170 -24.46 2.07 -9.69
C ALA A 170 -24.77 0.74 -9.01
N HIS A 171 -24.16 -0.37 -9.46
CA HIS A 171 -24.43 -1.70 -8.93
C HIS A 171 -23.28 -2.21 -8.05
N GLN A 172 -23.60 -2.57 -6.81
CA GLN A 172 -22.61 -3.02 -5.81
C GLN A 172 -21.88 -4.32 -6.24
N GLU A 173 -22.47 -5.13 -7.10
CA GLU A 173 -21.91 -6.41 -7.55
C GLU A 173 -20.61 -6.24 -8.34
N TYR A 174 -20.50 -5.17 -9.13
CA TYR A 174 -19.31 -4.88 -9.93
C TYR A 174 -18.15 -4.29 -9.12
N PHE A 175 -18.40 -3.86 -7.88
CA PHE A 175 -17.36 -3.29 -7.02
C PHE A 175 -16.20 -4.26 -6.80
N TRP A 176 -16.48 -5.53 -6.48
CA TRP A 176 -15.43 -6.50 -6.15
C TRP A 176 -14.54 -6.85 -7.34
N PRO A 177 -15.07 -7.15 -8.54
CA PRO A 177 -14.24 -7.33 -9.73
C PRO A 177 -13.43 -6.07 -10.06
N ILE A 178 -14.02 -4.87 -9.98
CA ILE A 178 -13.29 -3.62 -10.24
C ILE A 178 -12.11 -3.50 -9.28
N VAL A 179 -12.30 -3.73 -7.98
CA VAL A 179 -11.21 -3.67 -6.99
C VAL A 179 -10.17 -4.77 -7.18
N ALA A 180 -10.57 -5.96 -7.66
CA ALA A 180 -9.63 -7.06 -7.90
C ALA A 180 -8.66 -6.78 -9.06
N PHE A 181 -9.11 -6.04 -10.07
CA PHE A 181 -8.36 -5.79 -11.31
C PHE A 181 -7.89 -4.33 -11.47
N ALA A 182 -8.19 -3.49 -10.48
CA ALA A 182 -7.68 -2.12 -10.35
C ALA A 182 -6.22 -2.10 -9.89
#